data_AF-A0A952GGM0-F1
#
_entry.id   AF-A0A952GGM0-F1
#
_cell.length_a   1.000
_cell.length_b   1.000
_cell.length_c   1.000
_cell.angle_alpha   90.00
_cell.angle_beta   90.00
_cell.angle_gamma   90.00
#
_symmetry.space_group_name_H-M   'P 1'
#
loop_
_entity.id
_entity.type
_entity.pdbx_description
1 polymer ?
#
loop_
_entity_poly.entity_id
_entity_poly.type
_entity_poly.pdbx_seq_one_letter_code
_entity_poly.pdbx_strand_id
1 'polypeptide(L)'
;MNTQTARGEPAGADFIGARDCLVGRIVGQLRSQGHYVAHIDAHTGQALIDLRWAAQMAGREIDRHTRTYVSALGRRMPGMVTVIVAPVEAWSDLPGAERARSAIEELLTVHSAIHAHSHIA
;
A
#
# COMPACT_ATOMS: atom_id res chain seq x y z
N MET A 1 34.55 -35.72 17.67
CA MET A 1 33.89 -34.61 18.37
C MET A 1 33.49 -33.58 17.34
N ASN A 2 32.18 -33.37 17.19
CA ASN A 2 31.60 -32.40 16.26
C ASN A 2 31.62 -31.01 16.90
N THR A 3 32.04 -29.99 16.15
CA THR A 3 31.63 -28.60 16.38
C THR A 3 31.16 -28.02 15.06
N GLN A 4 29.85 -28.12 14.89
CA GLN A 4 29.04 -27.51 13.84
C GLN A 4 28.97 -26.02 14.15
N THR A 5 29.78 -25.21 13.45
CA THR A 5 29.71 -23.75 13.53
C THR A 5 28.50 -23.28 12.74
N ALA A 6 27.59 -22.59 13.44
CA ALA A 6 26.37 -22.01 12.93
C ALA A 6 26.60 -21.26 11.61
N ARG A 7 25.96 -21.74 10.53
CA ARG A 7 25.71 -20.91 9.35
C ARG A 7 24.65 -19.89 9.78
N GLY A 8 25.07 -18.64 9.96
CA GLY A 8 24.13 -17.53 10.04
C GLY A 8 23.32 -17.51 8.75
N GLU A 9 22.01 -17.75 8.85
CA GLU A 9 21.09 -17.43 7.79
C GLU A 9 21.19 -15.92 7.54
N PRO A 10 21.34 -15.48 6.28
CA PRO A 10 21.37 -14.06 6.00
C PRO A 10 19.97 -13.52 6.29
N ALA A 11 19.86 -12.58 7.23
CA ALA A 11 18.64 -11.82 7.51
C ALA A 11 18.02 -11.13 6.27
N GLY A 12 18.70 -11.18 5.11
CA GLY A 12 18.19 -10.77 3.81
C GLY A 12 17.23 -11.75 3.14
N ALA A 13 17.27 -13.05 3.44
CA ALA A 13 16.37 -14.04 2.81
C ALA A 13 14.91 -13.85 3.28
N ASP A 14 14.72 -13.60 4.58
CA ASP A 14 13.39 -13.32 5.16
C ASP A 14 12.84 -11.96 4.72
N PHE A 15 13.73 -10.97 4.57
CA PHE A 15 13.35 -9.62 4.12
C PHE A 15 12.91 -9.60 2.65
N ILE A 16 13.57 -10.36 1.79
CA ILE A 16 13.16 -10.56 0.39
C ILE A 16 11.85 -11.36 0.33
N GLY A 17 11.72 -12.43 1.13
CA GLY A 17 10.49 -13.21 1.21
C GLY A 17 9.27 -12.37 1.64
N ALA A 18 9.44 -11.48 2.62
CA ALA A 18 8.39 -10.56 3.06
C ALA A 18 8.00 -9.53 1.99
N ARG A 19 8.99 -9.02 1.24
CA ARG A 19 8.79 -8.09 0.13
C ARG A 19 8.07 -8.73 -1.05
N ASP A 20 8.47 -9.92 -1.46
CA ASP A 20 7.85 -10.65 -2.56
C ASP A 20 6.42 -11.08 -2.21
N CYS A 21 6.18 -11.46 -0.95
CA CYS A 21 4.83 -11.72 -0.44
C CYS A 21 3.93 -10.46 -0.49
N LEU A 22 4.49 -9.27 -0.24
CA LEU A 22 3.75 -8.02 -0.36
C LEU A 22 3.40 -7.70 -1.82
N VAL A 23 4.34 -7.93 -2.75
CA VAL A 23 4.09 -7.78 -4.21
C VAL A 23 2.94 -8.67 -4.65
N GLY A 24 3.00 -9.98 -4.36
CA GLY A 24 1.95 -10.93 -4.73
C GLY A 24 0.58 -10.58 -4.15
N ARG A 25 0.54 -10.06 -2.91
CA ARG A 25 -0.70 -9.58 -2.28
C ARG A 25 -1.29 -8.37 -3.01
N ILE A 26 -0.45 -7.39 -3.37
CA ILE A 26 -0.89 -6.22 -4.13
C ILE A 26 -1.41 -6.66 -5.49
N VAL A 27 -0.68 -7.51 -6.22
CA VAL A 27 -1.12 -8.04 -7.53
C VAL A 27 -2.47 -8.74 -7.45
N GLY A 28 -2.66 -9.62 -6.47
CA GLY A 28 -3.93 -10.32 -6.28
C GLY A 28 -5.11 -9.38 -6.03
N GLN A 29 -4.89 -8.32 -5.24
CA GLN A 29 -5.92 -7.33 -4.92
C GLN A 29 -6.19 -6.39 -6.11
N LEU A 30 -5.16 -5.95 -6.83
CA LEU A 30 -5.33 -5.16 -8.05
C LEU A 30 -6.13 -5.93 -9.12
N ARG A 31 -5.87 -7.23 -9.29
CA ARG A 31 -6.59 -8.07 -10.27
C ARG A 31 -8.05 -8.34 -9.87
N SER A 32 -8.34 -8.48 -8.57
CA SER A 32 -9.67 -8.87 -8.10
C SER A 32 -10.58 -7.70 -7.68
N GLN A 33 -10.00 -6.60 -7.21
CA GLN A 33 -10.71 -5.45 -6.64
C GLN A 33 -10.34 -4.11 -7.29
N GLY A 34 -9.36 -4.09 -8.19
CA GLY A 34 -8.88 -2.86 -8.83
C GLY A 34 -8.03 -1.95 -7.94
N HIS A 35 -7.88 -2.27 -6.65
CA HIS A 35 -7.07 -1.53 -5.70
C HIS A 35 -6.58 -2.42 -4.56
N TYR A 36 -5.57 -1.95 -3.85
CA TYR A 36 -5.06 -2.54 -2.61
C TYR A 36 -5.13 -1.50 -1.49
N VAL A 37 -5.54 -1.91 -0.30
CA VAL A 37 -5.62 -1.05 0.90
C VAL A 37 -4.70 -1.60 1.99
N ALA A 38 -3.90 -0.74 2.60
CA ALA A 38 -3.12 -1.05 3.79
C ALA A 38 -3.32 0.01 4.87
N HIS A 39 -3.19 -0.41 6.12
CA HIS A 39 -3.09 0.47 7.28
C HIS A 39 -1.70 0.30 7.87
N ILE A 40 -0.96 1.40 7.97
CA ILE A 40 0.44 1.41 8.36
C ILE A 40 0.59 2.38 9.52
N ASP A 41 1.41 2.01 10.50
CA ASP A 41 1.81 2.93 11.55
C ASP A 41 2.50 4.17 10.95
N ALA A 42 2.03 5.36 11.32
CA ALA A 42 2.49 6.65 10.80
C ALA A 42 3.97 6.93 11.09
N HIS A 43 4.53 6.30 12.12
CA HIS A 43 5.93 6.44 12.54
C HIS A 43 6.86 5.46 11.82
N THR A 44 6.33 4.51 11.05
CA THR A 44 7.13 3.47 10.39
C THR A 44 7.43 3.85 8.93
N GLY A 45 8.42 4.73 8.74
CA GLY A 45 8.86 5.16 7.41
C GLY A 45 9.31 4.02 6.48
N GLN A 46 9.92 2.97 7.04
CA GLN A 46 10.36 1.79 6.28
C GLN A 46 9.19 1.04 5.64
N ALA A 47 8.06 0.91 6.35
CA ALA A 47 6.87 0.24 5.82
C ALA A 47 6.25 0.99 4.64
N LEU A 48 6.30 2.33 4.65
CA LEU A 48 5.89 3.14 3.50
C LEU A 48 6.83 2.97 2.30
N ILE A 49 8.14 2.88 2.55
CA ILE A 49 9.15 2.63 1.51
C ILE A 49 8.92 1.26 0.87
N ASP A 50 8.76 0.22 1.68
CA ASP A 50 8.54 -1.15 1.21
C ASP A 50 7.23 -1.28 0.45
N LEU A 51 6.16 -0.62 0.91
CA LEU A 51 4.89 -0.60 0.19
C LEU A 51 4.98 0.17 -1.13
N ARG A 52 5.69 1.30 -1.19
CA ARG A 52 5.89 2.02 -2.46
C ARG A 52 6.69 1.19 -3.45
N TRP A 53 7.74 0.53 -3.00
CA TRP A 53 8.52 -0.39 -3.83
C TRP A 53 7.66 -1.57 -4.32
N ALA A 54 6.90 -2.19 -3.43
CA ALA A 54 6.05 -3.33 -3.78
C ALA A 54 4.92 -2.94 -4.74
N ALA A 55 4.33 -1.74 -4.57
CA ALA A 55 3.35 -1.19 -5.50
C ALA A 55 3.93 -1.03 -6.91
N GLN A 56 5.13 -0.45 -7.02
CA GLN A 56 5.83 -0.31 -8.30
C GLN A 56 6.10 -1.67 -8.96
N MET A 57 6.54 -2.66 -8.19
CA MET A 57 6.78 -4.00 -8.72
C MET A 57 5.49 -4.70 -9.15
N ALA A 58 4.43 -4.60 -8.35
CA ALA A 58 3.12 -5.12 -8.70
C ALA A 58 2.57 -4.49 -9.98
N GLY A 59 2.77 -3.18 -10.17
CA GLY A 59 2.41 -2.48 -11.40
C GLY A 59 3.08 -3.07 -12.64
N ARG A 60 4.40 -3.33 -12.56
CA ARG A 60 5.14 -4.01 -13.64
C ARG A 60 4.59 -5.41 -13.92
N GLU A 61 4.22 -6.16 -12.89
CA GLU A 61 3.71 -7.53 -13.04
C GLU A 61 2.32 -7.60 -13.68
N ILE A 62 1.50 -6.56 -13.54
CA ILE A 62 0.20 -6.45 -14.19
C ILE A 62 0.21 -5.61 -15.47
N ASP A 63 1.40 -5.21 -15.92
CA ASP A 63 1.62 -4.32 -17.07
C ASP A 63 0.84 -2.99 -16.98
N ARG A 64 0.84 -2.37 -15.79
CA ARG A 64 0.17 -1.08 -15.55
C ARG A 64 0.95 -0.18 -14.60
N HIS A 65 0.87 1.13 -14.85
CA HIS A 65 1.33 2.10 -13.87
C HIS A 65 0.42 2.12 -12.64
N THR A 66 0.98 2.07 -11.44
CA THR A 66 0.25 2.20 -10.17
C THR A 66 0.55 3.52 -9.48
N ARG A 67 -0.45 4.09 -8.80
CA ARG A 67 -0.32 5.26 -7.93
C ARG A 67 -0.66 4.89 -6.48
N THR A 68 0.06 5.50 -5.55
CA THR A 68 -0.16 5.35 -4.12
C THR A 68 -0.77 6.61 -3.54
N TYR A 69 -1.88 6.47 -2.83
CA TYR A 69 -2.62 7.52 -2.13
C TYR A 69 -2.48 7.27 -0.63
N VAL A 70 -2.19 8.31 0.16
CA VAL A 70 -1.98 8.20 1.60
C VAL A 70 -2.90 9.19 2.30
N SER A 71 -3.62 8.74 3.32
CA SER A 71 -4.40 9.62 4.20
C SER A 71 -4.22 9.19 5.64
N ALA A 72 -4.05 10.16 6.53
CA ALA A 72 -4.06 9.93 7.98
C ALA A 72 -5.45 9.58 8.53
N LEU A 73 -6.49 9.60 7.68
CA LEU A 73 -7.89 9.62 8.10
C LEU A 73 -8.68 8.36 7.74
N GLY A 74 -8.09 7.45 6.97
CA GLY A 74 -8.83 6.34 6.36
C GLY A 74 -9.40 5.30 7.32
N ARG A 75 -9.09 5.37 8.63
CA ARG A 75 -9.90 4.80 9.72
C ARG A 75 -9.64 5.61 10.99
N ARG A 76 -10.61 5.60 11.92
CA ARG A 76 -10.54 6.13 13.30
C ARG A 76 -9.49 5.39 14.16
N MET A 77 -8.26 5.30 13.69
CA MET A 77 -7.16 4.58 14.32
C MET A 77 -6.04 5.58 14.59
N PRO A 78 -5.96 6.12 15.82
CA PRO A 78 -4.88 7.01 16.21
C PRO A 78 -3.52 6.38 15.90
N GLY A 79 -2.62 7.12 15.26
CA GLY A 79 -1.27 6.67 14.93
C GLY A 79 -1.13 5.84 13.64
N MET A 80 -2.20 5.62 12.88
CA MET A 80 -2.16 4.88 11.61
C MET A 80 -2.52 5.74 10.40
N VAL A 81 -1.81 5.52 9.29
CA VAL A 81 -2.15 6.04 7.97
C VAL A 81 -2.78 4.93 7.13
N THR A 82 -3.79 5.31 6.35
CA THR A 82 -4.37 4.43 5.33
C THR A 82 -3.72 4.74 3.99
N VAL A 83 -3.27 3.67 3.33
CA VAL A 83 -2.61 3.73 2.04
C VAL A 83 -3.40 2.93 1.03
N ILE A 84 -3.74 3.55 -0.10
CA ILE A 84 -4.39 2.90 -1.23
C ILE A 84 -3.44 2.86 -2.41
N VAL A 85 -3.32 1.70 -3.05
CA VAL A 85 -2.60 1.51 -4.31
C VAL A 85 -3.61 1.17 -5.38
N ALA A 86 -3.61 1.91 -6.49
CA ALA A 86 -4.52 1.68 -7.61
C ALA A 86 -3.82 1.98 -8.96
N PRO A 87 -4.25 1.37 -10.08
CA PRO A 87 -3.70 1.65 -11.40
C PRO A 87 -4.05 3.07 -11.88
N VAL A 88 -3.14 3.70 -12.63
CA VAL A 88 -3.28 5.07 -13.17
C VAL A 88 -4.22 5.09 -14.37
N GLU A 89 -4.12 4.06 -15.22
CA GLU A 89 -4.82 3.98 -16.49
C GLU A 89 -5.87 2.86 -16.46
N ALA A 90 -7.07 3.19 -16.95
CA ALA A 90 -8.27 2.35 -16.97
C ALA A 90 -8.92 2.08 -15.61
N TRP A 91 -9.55 3.13 -15.08
CA TRP A 91 -10.66 3.02 -14.12
C TRP A 91 -11.93 2.46 -14.79
N SER A 92 -11.92 2.25 -16.11
CA SER A 92 -13.03 1.74 -16.90
C SER A 92 -13.00 0.22 -17.09
N ASP A 93 -11.82 -0.41 -17.13
CA ASP A 93 -11.68 -1.81 -17.57
C ASP A 93 -11.26 -2.79 -16.47
N LEU A 94 -11.12 -2.32 -15.22
CA LEU A 94 -10.78 -3.19 -14.09
C LEU A 94 -12.01 -3.59 -13.29
N PRO A 95 -12.17 -4.88 -12.96
CA PRO A 95 -13.14 -5.31 -11.97
C PRO A 95 -12.93 -4.56 -10.65
N GLY A 96 -13.93 -3.80 -10.21
CA GLY A 96 -13.86 -3.03 -8.96
C GLY A 96 -13.26 -1.63 -9.09
N ALA A 97 -13.07 -1.10 -10.30
CA ALA A 97 -12.59 0.27 -10.46
C ALA A 97 -13.51 1.34 -9.84
N GLU A 98 -14.82 1.14 -9.84
CA GLU A 98 -15.77 2.01 -9.11
C GLU A 98 -15.57 1.95 -7.59
N ARG A 99 -15.20 0.77 -7.06
CA ARG A 99 -14.85 0.61 -5.63
C ARG A 99 -13.53 1.30 -5.31
N ALA A 100 -12.53 1.17 -6.19
CA ALA A 100 -11.26 1.88 -6.07
C ALA A 100 -11.49 3.40 -6.10
N ARG A 101 -12.37 3.87 -6.99
CA ARG A 101 -12.76 5.27 -7.10
C ARG A 101 -13.40 5.79 -5.84
N SER A 102 -14.44 5.11 -5.37
CA SER A 102 -15.15 5.49 -4.17
C SER A 102 -14.21 5.53 -2.96
N ALA A 103 -13.30 4.56 -2.82
CA ALA A 103 -12.32 4.54 -1.73
C ALA A 103 -11.29 5.69 -1.82
N ILE A 104 -10.84 6.05 -3.03
CA ILE A 104 -9.94 7.19 -3.24
C ILE A 104 -10.67 8.53 -3.01
N GLU A 105 -11.89 8.68 -3.51
CA GLU A 105 -12.72 9.87 -3.30
C GLU A 105 -13.08 10.05 -1.82
N GLU A 106 -13.37 8.97 -1.09
CA GLU A 106 -13.54 9.00 0.36
C GLU A 106 -12.26 9.51 1.06
N LEU A 107 -11.08 9.00 0.69
CA LEU A 107 -9.82 9.51 1.25
C LEU A 107 -9.58 10.99 0.98
N LEU A 108 -9.87 11.46 -0.25
CA LEU A 108 -9.63 12.85 -0.67
C LEU A 108 -10.65 13.82 -0.06
N THR A 109 -11.90 13.41 0.06
CA THR A 109 -12.98 14.22 0.66
C THR A 109 -12.71 14.46 2.14
N VAL A 110 -12.30 13.40 2.85
CA VAL A 110 -11.97 13.49 4.28
C VAL A 110 -10.73 14.37 4.51
N HIS A 111 -9.76 14.36 3.59
CA HIS A 111 -8.62 15.29 3.63
C HIS A 111 -9.04 16.75 3.45
N SER A 112 -9.98 17.02 2.54
CA SER A 112 -10.44 18.37 2.20
C SER A 112 -11.30 19.00 3.31
N ALA A 113 -12.13 18.20 3.98
CA ALA A 113 -12.98 18.64 5.08
C ALA A 113 -12.18 19.18 6.29
N ILE A 114 -10.95 18.73 6.51
CA ILE A 114 -10.13 19.12 7.67
C ILE A 114 -9.31 20.38 7.41
N HIS A 115 -8.84 20.58 6.16
CA HIS A 115 -8.23 21.85 5.77
C HIS A 115 -9.22 23.01 5.85
N ALA A 116 -10.50 22.77 5.55
CA ALA A 116 -11.55 23.79 5.72
C ALA A 116 -11.80 24.14 7.21
N HIS A 117 -11.68 23.19 8.13
CA HIS A 117 -11.85 23.43 9.58
C HIS A 117 -10.60 24.01 10.27
N SER A 118 -9.43 23.98 9.64
CA SER A 118 -8.20 24.53 10.20
C SER A 118 -7.99 26.03 9.89
N HIS A 119 -8.87 26.62 9.07
CA HIS A 119 -8.82 28.02 8.66
C HIS A 119 -9.85 28.92 9.36
N ILE A 120 -10.57 28.37 10.35
CA ILE A 120 -11.46 29.12 11.25
C ILE A 120 -10.81 29.10 12.64
N ALA A 121 -9.76 29.90 12.83
CA ALA A 121 -9.21 30.27 14.12
C ALA A 121 -8.60 31.68 14.02
#